data_AF-A0A936FTJ9-F1
#
_entry.id   AF-A0A936FTJ9-F1
#
_cell.length_a   1.000
_cell.length_b   1.000
_cell.length_c   1.000
_cell.angle_alpha   90.00
_cell.angle_beta   90.00
_cell.angle_gamma   90.00
#
_symmetry.space_group_name_H-M   'P 1'
#
loop_
_entity.id
_entity.type
_entity.pdbx_description
1 polymer ?
#
loop_
_entity_poly.entity_id
_entity_poly.type
_entity_poly.pdbx_seq_one_letter_code
_entity_poly.pdbx_strand_id
1 'polypeptide(L)' 'MEKYQLELTLEEINLIFKVLGERPFNEVFELIGTINEQVNEQIKALQIADKIPENE' A
#
# COMPACT_ATOMS: atom_id res chain seq x y z
N MET A 1 -14.51 6.33 10.90
CA MET A 1 -14.36 6.30 9.43
C MET A 1 -14.29 4.85 9.00
N GLU A 2 -14.95 4.51 7.90
CA GLU A 2 -14.86 3.19 7.30
C GLU A 2 -13.51 3.04 6.56
N LYS A 3 -12.96 1.83 6.56
CA LYS A 3 -11.70 1.50 5.87
C LYS A 3 -12.02 0.58 4.70
N TYR A 4 -11.42 0.88 3.55
CA TYR A 4 -11.53 0.09 2.33
C TYR A 4 -10.14 -0.37 1.90
N GLN A 5 -10.01 -1.62 1.46
CA GLN A 5 -8.80 -2.15 0.81
C GLN A 5 -8.98 -2.00 -0.69
N LEU A 6 -7.96 -1.51 -1.38
CA LEU A 6 -7.94 -1.38 -2.84
C LEU A 6 -6.84 -2.28 -3.40
N GLU A 7 -7.18 -3.02 -4.46
CA GLU A 7 -6.19 -3.72 -5.27
C GLU A 7 -5.73 -2.76 -6.37
N LEU A 8 -4.45 -2.37 -6.30
CA LEU A 8 -3.82 -1.45 -7.25
C LEU A 8 -2.51 -2.06 -7.73
N THR A 9 -2.18 -1.81 -8.99
CA THR A 9 -0.87 -2.12 -9.54
C THR A 9 0.19 -1.14 -9.04
N LEU A 10 1.46 -1.54 -9.13
CA LEU A 10 2.59 -0.65 -8.79
C LEU A 10 2.60 0.62 -9.64
N GLU A 11 2.18 0.54 -10.90
CA GLU A 11 2.10 1.69 -11.80
C GLU A 11 1.05 2.71 -11.34
N GLU A 12 -0.13 2.23 -10.93
CA GLU A 12 -1.19 3.07 -10.38
C GLU A 12 -0.76 3.72 -9.05
N ILE A 13 -0.10 2.97 -8.17
CA ILE A 13 0.45 3.47 -6.90
C ILE A 13 1.46 4.60 -7.16
N ASN A 14 2.39 4.40 -8.11
CA ASN A 14 3.38 5.40 -8.47
C ASN A 14 2.73 6.66 -9.06
N LEU A 15 1.67 6.52 -9.87
CA LEU A 15 0.91 7.65 -10.39
C LEU A 15 0.24 8.44 -9.25
N ILE A 16 -0.37 7.74 -8.29
CA ILE A 16 -0.98 8.37 -7.11
C ILE A 16 0.08 9.15 -6.32
N PHE A 17 1.22 8.53 -6.00
CA PHE A 17 2.30 9.22 -5.28
C PHE A 17 2.84 10.43 -6.02
N LYS A 18 2.98 10.35 -7.35
CA LYS A 18 3.41 11.48 -8.17
C LYS A 18 2.42 12.65 -8.05
N VAL A 19 1.12 12.39 -8.22
CA VAL A 19 0.09 13.44 -8.16
C VAL A 19 -0.06 14.01 -6.75
N LEU A 20 0.05 13.18 -5.71
CA LEU A 20 0.03 13.65 -4.32
C LEU A 20 1.26 14.52 -4.01
N GLY A 21 2.42 14.20 -4.57
CA GLY A 21 3.64 15.00 -4.43
C GLY A 21 3.54 16.42 -5.04
N GLU A 22 2.57 16.66 -5.92
CA GLU A 22 2.28 17.99 -6.49
C GLU A 22 1.36 18.85 -5.59
N ARG A 23 0.84 18.29 -4.49
CA ARG A 23 -0.04 18.96 -3.52
C ARG A 23 0.72 19.41 -2.27
N PRO A 24 0.17 20.35 -1.48
CA PRO A 24 0.77 20.75 -0.20
C PRO A 24 0.98 19.55 0.73
N PHE A 25 2.18 19.42 1.27
CA PHE A 25 2.60 18.26 2.07
C PHE A 25 1.65 17.97 3.25
N ASN A 26 1.18 19.02 3.94
CA ASN A 26 0.27 18.93 5.07
C ASN A 26 -1.09 18.31 4.75
N GLU A 27 -1.48 18.25 3.47
CA GLU A 27 -2.73 17.63 3.03
C GLU A 27 -2.56 16.15 2.64
N VAL A 28 -1.34 15.73 2.25
CA VAL A 28 -1.10 14.43 1.61
C VAL A 28 -0.23 13.48 2.42
N PHE A 29 0.51 13.96 3.43
CA PHE A 29 1.48 13.11 4.15
C PHE A 29 0.83 11.90 4.82
N GLU A 30 -0.33 12.08 5.47
CA GLU A 30 -1.06 10.97 6.12
C GLU A 30 -1.58 9.97 5.09
N LEU A 31 -2.06 10.46 3.95
CA LEU A 31 -2.56 9.62 2.87
C LEU A 31 -1.43 8.79 2.24
N ILE A 32 -0.29 9.42 1.94
CA ILE A 32 0.90 8.73 1.43
C ILE A 32 1.37 7.67 2.43
N GLY A 33 1.41 8.00 3.73
CA GLY A 33 1.74 7.06 4.79
C GLY A 33 0.81 5.86 4.82
N THR A 34 -0.49 6.11 4.73
CA THR A 34 -1.55 5.08 4.73
C THR A 34 -1.44 4.15 3.52
N ILE A 35 -1.16 4.68 2.33
CA ILE A 35 -0.97 3.87 1.11
C ILE A 35 0.31 3.03 1.24
N ASN A 36 1.40 3.62 1.72
CA ASN A 36 2.65 2.89 1.93
C ASN A 36 2.51 1.75 2.95
N GLU A 37 1.76 1.96 4.03
CA GLU A 37 1.49 0.91 5.02
C GLU A 37 0.73 -0.26 4.39
N GLN A 38 -0.35 0.02 3.65
CA GLN A 38 -1.12 -1.01 2.96
C GLN A 38 -0.27 -1.83 1.98
N VAL A 39 0.58 -1.16 1.18
CA VAL A 39 1.48 -1.86 0.24
C VAL A 39 2.45 -2.77 0.98
N ASN A 40 3.06 -2.29 2.07
CA ASN A 40 3.99 -3.10 2.85
C ASN A 40 3.31 -4.28 3.56
N GLU A 41 2.08 -4.09 4.06
CA GLU A 41 1.28 -5.17 4.64
C GLU A 41 0.92 -6.23 3.59
N GLN A 42 0.50 -5.82 2.39
CA GLN A 42 0.19 -6.73 1.29
C GLN A 42 1.44 -7.50 0.82
N ILE A 43 2.60 -6.84 0.70
CA ILE A 43 3.87 -7.51 0.37
C ILE A 43 4.25 -8.54 1.44
N LYS A 44 4.12 -8.19 2.73
CA LYS A 44 4.39 -9.13 3.83
C LYS A 44 3.42 -10.31 3.79
N ALA A 45 2.14 -10.07 3.52
CA ALA A 45 1.14 -11.13 3.42
C ALA A 45 1.48 -12.11 2.29
N LEU A 46 1.92 -11.61 1.12
CA LEU A 46 2.40 -12.45 0.02
C LEU A 46 3.63 -13.28 0.41
N GLN A 47 4.60 -12.70 1.12
CA GLN A 47 5.81 -13.42 1.58
C GLN A 47 5.53 -14.46 2.67
N ILE A 48 4.48 -14.29 3.46
CA ILE A 48 4.07 -15.26 4.50
C ILE A 48 3.32 -16.43 3.86
N ALA A 49 2.53 -16.20 2.80
CA ALA A 49 1.83 -17.25 2.07
C ALA A 49 2.79 -18.27 1.43
N ASP A 50 3.97 -17.83 0.96
CA ASP A 50 5.03 -18.70 0.44
C ASP A 50 5.83 -19.46 1.52
N LYS A 51 5.65 -19.13 2.81
CA LYS A 51 6.41 -19.70 3.93
C LYS A 51 5.61 -20.65 4.82
N ILE A 52 4.36 -20.97 4.49
CA ILE A 52 3.65 -22.06 5.18
C ILE A 52 4.25 -23.38 4.66
N PRO A 53 5.06 -24.11 5.44
CA PRO A 53 5.43 -25.46 5.04
C PRO A 53 4.14 -26.26 4.92
N GLU A 54 3.93 -26.87 3.76
CA GLU A 54 2.95 -27.94 3.56
C GLU A 54 3.19 -28.97 4.67
N ASN A 55 2.24 -29.08 5.60
CA ASN A 55 2.37 -29.93 6.78
C ASN A 55 2.66 -31.38 6.36
N GLU A 56 3.68 -31.98 6.97
CA GLU A 56 4.01 -33.43 6.96
C GLU A 56 2.82 -34.34 7.29
#